data_AF-A0A1E8EYC5-F1
#
_entry.id   AF-A0A1E8EYC5-F1
#
_cell.length_a   1.000
_cell.length_b   1.000
_cell.length_c   1.000
_cell.angle_alpha   90.00
_cell.angle_beta   90.00
_cell.angle_gamma   90.00
#
_symmetry.space_group_name_H-M   'P 1'
#
loop_
_entity.id
_entity.type
_entity.pdbx_description
1 polymer ?
#
loop_
_entity_poly.entity_id
_entity_poly.type
_entity_poly.pdbx_seq_one_letter_code
_entity_poly.pdbx_strand_id
1 'polypeptide(L)'
;MDRWGSFYTTALTTLRLFTNPLINSMSNVSDYDPKETGNKKRAIFIILQDEKTTYYTLASLFVSQHYAELIKSADERGGRLKNRVNFLLDEFGNFATILDFSNKLTVDDGRGIRFNLFLQSFAQFDDKYGKEVAKTIKGNCENWIYLQADDIETLEEISKKPGNYTAMKIKNLFKKIKEKT
;
A
#
# COMPACT_ATOMS: atom_id res chain seq x y z
N MET A 1 17.04 21.92 -33.69
CA MET A 1 18.09 21.04 -33.14
C MET A 1 17.67 20.57 -31.73
N ASP A 2 16.37 20.38 -31.47
CA ASP A 2 15.80 20.68 -30.14
C ASP A 2 15.12 19.50 -29.42
N ARG A 3 14.98 18.33 -30.07
CA ARG A 3 14.39 17.14 -29.41
C ARG A 3 15.33 16.49 -28.40
N TRP A 4 16.63 16.46 -28.71
CA TRP A 4 17.63 15.84 -27.84
C TRP A 4 17.81 16.63 -26.54
N GLY A 5 17.87 17.96 -26.60
CA GLY A 5 17.95 18.81 -25.41
C GLY A 5 16.76 18.62 -24.46
N SER A 6 15.54 18.50 -24.99
CA SER A 6 14.33 18.24 -24.21
C SER A 6 14.33 16.85 -23.54
N PHE A 7 14.77 15.81 -24.26
CA PHE A 7 14.95 14.47 -23.70
C PHE A 7 15.97 14.45 -22.55
N TYR A 8 17.17 15.01 -22.77
CA TYR A 8 18.22 15.06 -21.75
C TYR A 8 17.77 15.80 -20.49
N THR A 9 17.07 16.92 -20.66
CA THR A 9 16.54 17.71 -19.53
C THR A 9 15.50 16.93 -18.74
N THR A 10 14.62 16.20 -19.43
CA THR A 10 13.61 15.34 -18.80
C THR A 10 14.26 14.19 -18.04
N ALA A 11 15.21 13.48 -18.68
CA ALA A 11 15.94 12.38 -18.06
C ALA A 11 16.75 12.83 -16.83
N LEU A 12 17.44 13.97 -16.92
CA LEU A 12 18.18 14.57 -15.80
C LEU A 12 17.25 14.98 -14.66
N THR A 13 16.05 15.49 -14.97
CA THR A 13 15.07 15.86 -13.95
C THR A 13 14.62 14.63 -13.16
N THR A 14 14.34 13.51 -13.85
CA THR A 14 13.99 12.24 -13.21
C THR A 14 15.14 11.68 -12.37
N LEU A 15 16.37 11.75 -12.88
CA LEU A 15 17.57 11.24 -12.22
C LEU A 15 18.17 12.21 -11.18
N ARG A 16 17.59 13.40 -11.01
CA ARG A 16 18.10 14.44 -10.10
C ARG A 16 18.23 13.97 -8.66
N LEU A 17 17.41 13.01 -8.23
CA LEU A 17 17.54 12.41 -6.90
C LEU A 17 18.89 11.70 -6.72
N PHE A 18 19.35 10.99 -7.75
CA PHE A 18 20.61 10.25 -7.74
C PHE A 18 21.84 11.15 -7.92
N THR A 19 21.67 12.44 -8.25
CA THR A 19 22.80 13.39 -8.25
C THR A 19 23.17 13.85 -6.85
N ASN A 20 22.31 13.61 -5.84
CA ASN A 20 22.66 13.85 -4.45
C ASN A 20 23.79 12.88 -4.02
N PRO A 21 24.95 13.38 -3.53
CA PRO A 21 26.08 12.54 -3.17
C PRO A 21 25.76 11.45 -2.14
N LEU A 22 24.84 11.73 -1.19
CA LEU A 22 24.43 10.75 -0.18
C LEU A 22 23.62 9.63 -0.81
N ILE A 23 22.64 9.95 -1.67
CA ILE A 23 21.85 8.94 -2.39
C ILE A 23 22.75 8.13 -3.31
N ASN A 24 23.62 8.80 -4.08
CA ASN A 24 24.58 8.13 -4.96
C ASN A 24 25.47 7.17 -4.17
N SER A 25 26.05 7.60 -3.05
CA SER A 25 26.88 6.74 -2.21
C SER A 25 26.12 5.53 -1.67
N MET A 26 24.82 5.66 -1.39
CA MET A 26 23.98 4.55 -0.93
C MET A 26 23.57 3.61 -2.07
N SER A 27 23.44 4.09 -3.31
CA SER A 27 22.91 3.31 -4.44
C SER A 27 23.96 2.82 -5.44
N ASN A 28 25.21 3.31 -5.39
CA ASN A 28 26.22 3.05 -6.41
C ASN A 28 26.77 1.62 -6.37
N VAL A 29 26.72 0.94 -5.22
CA VAL A 29 27.10 -0.47 -5.08
C VAL A 29 26.06 -1.16 -4.21
N SER A 30 25.65 -2.37 -4.59
CA SER A 30 24.67 -3.17 -3.86
C SER A 30 25.14 -4.61 -3.76
N ASP A 31 25.29 -5.10 -2.54
CA ASP A 31 25.42 -6.52 -2.18
C ASP A 31 24.07 -7.15 -1.81
N TYR A 32 22.99 -6.37 -1.96
CA TYR A 32 21.64 -6.76 -1.61
C TYR A 32 21.00 -7.62 -2.69
N ASP A 33 20.63 -8.86 -2.35
CA ASP A 33 19.81 -9.74 -3.18
C ASP A 33 18.33 -9.71 -2.70
N PRO A 34 17.41 -9.15 -3.51
CA PRO A 34 15.98 -9.18 -3.26
C PRO A 34 15.38 -10.58 -3.08
N LYS A 35 15.87 -11.58 -3.81
CA LYS A 35 15.30 -12.93 -3.82
C LYS A 35 15.43 -13.62 -2.48
N GLU A 36 16.47 -13.28 -1.73
CA GLU A 36 16.71 -13.86 -0.41
C GLU A 36 15.57 -13.58 0.58
N THR A 37 14.83 -12.47 0.45
CA THR A 37 13.67 -12.16 1.30
C THR A 37 12.57 -13.22 1.18
N GLY A 38 12.40 -13.81 0.00
CA GLY A 38 11.45 -14.92 -0.24
C GLY A 38 11.99 -16.31 0.12
N ASN A 39 13.29 -16.44 0.44
CA ASN A 39 13.98 -17.73 0.60
C ASN A 39 14.48 -18.02 2.02
N LYS A 40 14.79 -16.98 2.81
CA LYS A 40 15.20 -17.07 4.22
C LYS A 40 14.45 -16.06 5.08
N LYS A 41 14.53 -16.19 6.41
CA LYS A 41 13.90 -15.21 7.32
C LYS A 41 14.67 -13.89 7.22
N ARG A 42 13.98 -12.81 6.85
CA ARG A 42 14.54 -11.47 6.71
C ARG A 42 13.47 -10.43 7.00
N ALA A 43 13.88 -9.32 7.63
CA ALA A 43 13.09 -8.10 7.75
C ALA A 43 13.90 -6.95 7.15
N ILE A 44 13.23 -6.06 6.43
CA ILE A 44 13.82 -4.88 5.80
C ILE A 44 13.07 -3.67 6.32
N PHE A 45 13.82 -2.68 6.79
CA PHE A 45 13.28 -1.43 7.32
C PHE A 45 13.69 -0.30 6.40
N ILE A 46 12.72 0.47 5.93
CA ILE A 46 12.94 1.69 5.15
C ILE A 46 12.62 2.84 6.09
N ILE A 47 13.64 3.55 6.56
CA ILE A 47 13.50 4.66 7.50
C ILE A 47 13.53 5.95 6.69
N LEU A 48 12.42 6.68 6.68
CA LEU A 48 12.26 7.95 5.99
C LEU A 48 12.12 9.08 7.03
N GLN A 49 12.46 10.31 6.62
CA GLN A 49 12.21 11.51 7.43
C GLN A 49 10.84 12.08 7.04
N ASP A 50 9.97 12.30 8.03
CA ASP A 50 8.58 12.75 7.82
C ASP A 50 8.48 14.10 7.10
N GLU A 51 9.48 14.97 7.26
CA GLU A 51 9.46 16.32 6.69
C GLU A 51 9.59 16.36 5.16
N LYS A 52 9.99 15.26 4.50
CA LYS A 52 10.34 15.26 3.07
C LYS A 52 9.75 14.09 2.31
N THR A 53 8.66 14.37 1.58
CA THR A 53 8.05 13.46 0.60
C THR A 53 8.99 13.06 -0.54
N THR A 54 10.05 13.83 -0.77
CA THR A 54 11.06 13.57 -1.82
C THR A 54 11.66 12.16 -1.75
N TYR A 55 11.88 11.62 -0.54
CA TYR A 55 12.51 10.30 -0.37
C TYR A 55 11.52 9.14 -0.50
N TYR A 56 10.21 9.40 -0.42
CA TYR A 56 9.20 8.37 -0.68
C TYR A 56 9.25 7.82 -2.11
N THR A 57 9.74 8.62 -3.07
CA THR A 57 10.00 8.14 -4.43
C THR A 57 11.05 7.01 -4.45
N LEU A 58 12.11 7.11 -3.62
CA LEU A 58 13.12 6.06 -3.50
C LEU A 58 12.54 4.81 -2.82
N ALA A 59 11.73 4.98 -1.77
CA ALA A 59 11.04 3.87 -1.12
C ALA A 59 10.11 3.14 -2.09
N SER A 60 9.38 3.90 -2.91
CA SER A 60 8.47 3.37 -3.92
C SER A 60 9.21 2.61 -5.03
N LEU A 61 10.35 3.14 -5.47
CA LEU A 61 11.24 2.47 -6.42
C LEU A 61 11.76 1.16 -5.84
N PHE A 62 12.27 1.19 -4.61
CA PHE A 62 12.75 0.00 -3.90
C PHE A 62 11.66 -1.06 -3.78
N VAL A 63 10.46 -0.70 -3.32
CA VAL A 63 9.31 -1.63 -3.22
C VAL A 63 8.97 -2.23 -4.57
N SER A 64 8.95 -1.41 -5.63
CA SER A 64 8.62 -1.88 -6.99
C SER A 64 9.66 -2.85 -7.54
N GLN A 65 10.95 -2.57 -7.36
CA GLN A 65 12.04 -3.45 -7.78
C GLN A 65 12.07 -4.74 -6.96
N HIS A 66 11.91 -4.63 -5.64
CA HIS A 66 11.89 -5.77 -4.73
C HIS A 66 10.72 -6.70 -5.05
N TYR A 67 9.54 -6.13 -5.27
CA TYR A 67 8.36 -6.85 -5.72
C TYR A 67 8.61 -7.63 -7.02
N ALA A 68 9.17 -6.99 -8.05
CA ALA A 68 9.42 -7.63 -9.35
C ALA A 68 10.34 -8.86 -9.23
N GLU A 69 11.40 -8.78 -8.42
CA GLU A 69 12.29 -9.92 -8.18
C GLU A 69 11.63 -11.04 -7.37
N LEU A 70 10.76 -10.70 -6.42
CA LEU A 70 9.99 -11.70 -5.67
C LEU A 70 8.99 -12.44 -6.57
N ILE A 71 8.33 -11.76 -7.51
CA ILE A 71 7.47 -12.40 -8.51
C ILE A 71 8.27 -13.39 -9.34
N LYS A 72 9.42 -12.96 -9.87
CA LYS A 72 10.33 -13.82 -10.62
C LYS A 72 10.76 -15.04 -9.79
N SER A 73 11.11 -14.84 -8.53
CA SER A 73 11.48 -15.94 -7.62
C SER A 73 10.31 -16.88 -7.31
N ALA A 74 9.07 -16.39 -7.29
CA ALA A 74 7.88 -17.23 -7.10
C ALA A 74 7.61 -18.08 -8.35
N ASP A 75 7.67 -17.46 -9.53
CA ASP A 75 7.43 -18.12 -10.82
C ASP A 75 8.52 -19.19 -11.09
N GLU A 76 9.79 -18.92 -10.80
CA GLU A 76 10.91 -19.89 -10.83
C GLU A 76 10.67 -21.13 -9.94
N ARG A 77 9.78 -21.02 -8.93
CA ARG A 77 9.43 -22.09 -8.00
C ARG A 77 8.09 -22.77 -8.31
N GLY A 78 7.47 -22.47 -9.45
CA GLY A 78 6.16 -23.00 -9.80
C GLY A 78 4.99 -22.18 -9.24
N GLY A 79 5.20 -20.89 -9.01
CA GLY A 79 4.14 -19.92 -8.71
C GLY A 79 3.99 -19.52 -7.25
N ARG A 80 4.92 -19.90 -6.36
CA ARG A 80 4.88 -19.48 -4.94
C ARG A 80 6.25 -19.38 -4.28
N LEU A 81 6.46 -18.30 -3.51
CA LEU A 81 7.64 -18.10 -2.68
C LEU A 81 7.80 -19.19 -1.61
N LYS A 82 9.05 -19.47 -1.24
CA LYS A 82 9.36 -20.43 -0.15
C LYS A 82 8.85 -19.92 1.19
N ASN A 83 9.16 -18.67 1.51
CA ASN A 83 8.65 -17.94 2.65
C ASN A 83 7.73 -16.83 2.17
N ARG A 84 6.57 -16.69 2.80
CA ARG A 84 5.66 -15.58 2.53
C ARG A 84 6.33 -14.26 2.88
N VAL A 85 6.19 -13.26 2.02
CA VAL A 85 6.69 -11.90 2.24
C VAL A 85 5.51 -10.96 2.46
N ASN A 86 5.58 -10.16 3.52
CA ASN A 86 4.59 -9.12 3.80
C ASN A 86 5.25 -7.75 3.61
N PHE A 87 4.67 -6.94 2.74
CA PHE A 87 4.94 -5.52 2.65
C PHE A 87 4.04 -4.80 3.66
N LEU A 88 4.66 -4.00 4.52
CA LEU A 88 3.97 -3.09 5.44
C LEU A 88 4.30 -1.68 4.96
N LEU A 89 3.39 -1.11 4.18
CA LEU A 89 3.59 0.18 3.53
C LEU A 89 2.88 1.25 4.35
N ASP A 90 3.59 1.74 5.35
CA ASP A 90 3.10 2.87 6.15
C ASP A 90 3.05 4.15 5.32
N GLU A 91 2.12 5.03 5.64
CA GLU A 91 1.84 6.27 4.90
C GLU A 91 1.77 6.05 3.37
N PHE A 92 1.05 5.02 2.92
CA PHE A 92 1.06 4.63 1.51
C PHE A 92 0.57 5.74 0.56
N GLY A 93 -0.17 6.73 1.07
CA GLY A 93 -0.53 7.96 0.36
C GLY A 93 0.68 8.73 -0.18
N ASN A 94 1.81 8.74 0.55
CA ASN A 94 3.02 9.48 0.18
C ASN A 94 3.90 8.77 -0.86
N PHE A 95 3.70 7.47 -1.08
CA PHE A 95 4.45 6.71 -2.08
C PHE A 95 4.18 7.26 -3.50
N ALA A 96 5.06 6.99 -4.45
CA ALA A 96 4.73 7.11 -5.86
C ALA A 96 3.66 6.06 -6.23
N THR A 97 2.86 6.35 -7.26
CA THR A 97 1.85 5.43 -7.77
C THR A 97 2.53 4.17 -8.31
N ILE A 98 2.13 3.00 -7.81
CA ILE A 98 2.60 1.72 -8.33
C ILE A 98 1.68 1.34 -9.48
N LEU A 99 2.24 1.18 -10.69
CA LEU A 99 1.46 0.79 -11.87
C LEU A 99 0.77 -0.56 -11.68
N ASP A 100 -0.46 -0.70 -12.17
CA ASP A 100 -1.27 -1.93 -12.13
C ASP A 100 -1.44 -2.55 -10.72
N PHE A 101 -1.39 -1.71 -9.68
CA PHE A 101 -1.39 -2.18 -8.29
C PHE A 101 -2.60 -3.05 -7.94
N SER A 102 -3.77 -2.73 -8.47
CA SER A 102 -4.99 -3.53 -8.29
C SER A 102 -4.83 -4.97 -8.78
N ASN A 103 -4.25 -5.16 -9.97
CA ASN A 103 -4.04 -6.48 -10.54
C ASN A 103 -2.96 -7.24 -9.78
N LYS A 104 -1.90 -6.54 -9.35
CA LYS A 104 -0.83 -7.11 -8.52
C LYS A 104 -1.42 -7.72 -7.25
N LEU A 105 -2.15 -6.93 -6.45
CA LEU A 105 -2.76 -7.38 -5.20
C LEU A 105 -3.51 -8.72 -5.30
N THR A 106 -4.32 -8.90 -6.36
CA THR A 106 -5.10 -10.14 -6.53
C THR A 106 -4.21 -11.35 -6.85
N VAL A 107 -3.23 -11.20 -7.73
CA VAL A 107 -2.42 -12.35 -8.19
C VAL A 107 -1.29 -12.67 -7.19
N ASP A 108 -0.90 -11.71 -6.36
CA ASP A 108 0.22 -11.80 -5.44
C ASP A 108 -0.02 -12.70 -4.23
N ASP A 109 -1.25 -12.79 -3.71
CA ASP A 109 -1.54 -13.66 -2.56
C ASP A 109 -1.31 -15.15 -2.92
N GLY A 110 -1.62 -15.52 -4.17
CA GLY A 110 -1.28 -16.83 -4.74
C GLY A 110 0.23 -17.10 -4.74
N ARG A 111 1.03 -16.06 -5.01
CA ARG A 111 2.51 -16.13 -5.00
C ARG A 111 3.13 -16.06 -3.60
N GLY A 112 2.33 -15.85 -2.56
CA GLY A 112 2.81 -15.72 -1.20
C GLY A 112 3.40 -14.34 -0.91
N ILE A 113 2.92 -13.31 -1.61
CA ILE A 113 3.25 -11.91 -1.38
C ILE A 113 1.98 -11.22 -0.86
N ARG A 114 2.11 -10.40 0.19
CA ARG A 114 0.99 -9.66 0.75
C ARG A 114 1.34 -8.20 0.93
N PHE A 115 0.37 -7.33 0.69
CA PHE A 115 0.48 -5.92 0.95
C PHE A 115 -0.47 -5.52 2.08
N ASN A 116 0.07 -4.81 3.06
CA ASN A 116 -0.67 -4.17 4.12
C ASN A 116 -0.48 -2.67 3.92
N LEU A 117 -1.59 -1.98 3.64
CA LEU A 117 -1.60 -0.56 3.29
C LEU A 117 -2.11 0.20 4.50
N PHE A 118 -1.34 1.18 4.96
CA PHE A 118 -1.74 2.07 6.03
C PHE A 118 -1.98 3.46 5.43
N LEU A 119 -3.16 4.00 5.68
CA LEU A 119 -3.67 5.24 5.10
C LEU A 119 -4.26 6.09 6.22
N GLN A 120 -4.05 7.40 6.15
CA GLN A 120 -4.66 8.36 7.08
C GLN A 120 -6.08 8.73 6.65
N SER A 121 -6.33 8.81 5.35
CA SER A 121 -7.66 9.05 4.78
C SER A 121 -7.81 8.36 3.41
N PHE A 122 -9.04 8.08 3.00
CA PHE A 122 -9.29 7.59 1.64
C PHE A 122 -9.11 8.66 0.57
N ALA A 123 -9.21 9.94 0.93
CA ALA A 123 -8.96 11.05 0.01
C ALA A 123 -7.54 11.00 -0.58
N GLN A 124 -6.51 10.76 0.24
CA GLN A 124 -5.12 10.59 -0.25
C GLN A 124 -5.00 9.44 -1.26
N PHE A 125 -5.80 8.39 -1.07
CA PHE A 125 -5.79 7.21 -1.91
C PHE A 125 -6.49 7.46 -3.25
N ASP A 126 -7.63 8.15 -3.20
CA ASP A 126 -8.42 8.58 -4.34
C ASP A 126 -7.64 9.59 -5.20
N ASP A 127 -6.95 10.55 -4.59
CA ASP A 127 -6.11 11.53 -5.30
C ASP A 127 -4.97 10.84 -6.07
N LYS A 128 -4.42 9.76 -5.51
CA LYS A 128 -3.25 9.08 -6.04
C LYS A 128 -3.56 8.08 -7.15
N TYR A 129 -4.64 7.32 -7.02
CA TYR A 129 -5.01 6.25 -7.97
C TYR A 129 -6.25 6.60 -8.81
N GLY A 130 -6.98 7.66 -8.46
CA GLY A 130 -8.31 7.93 -8.99
C GLY A 130 -9.37 7.07 -8.31
N LYS A 131 -10.58 7.64 -8.13
CA LYS A 131 -11.68 7.01 -7.37
C LYS A 131 -12.01 5.58 -7.82
N GLU A 132 -12.03 5.30 -9.12
CA GLU A 132 -12.38 3.97 -9.65
C GLU A 132 -11.33 2.90 -9.31
N VAL A 133 -10.04 3.23 -9.49
CA VAL A 133 -8.94 2.30 -9.20
C VAL A 133 -8.79 2.15 -7.69
N ALA A 134 -8.88 3.25 -6.94
CA ALA A 134 -8.86 3.25 -5.49
C ALA A 134 -9.97 2.35 -4.90
N LYS A 135 -11.19 2.45 -5.42
CA LYS A 135 -12.31 1.58 -5.04
C LYS A 135 -12.01 0.11 -5.33
N THR A 136 -11.40 -0.19 -6.47
CA THR A 136 -11.04 -1.58 -6.84
C THR A 136 -9.98 -2.13 -5.90
N ILE A 137 -8.93 -1.36 -5.59
CA ILE A 137 -7.89 -1.76 -4.64
C ILE A 137 -8.49 -1.98 -3.25
N LYS A 138 -9.31 -1.03 -2.76
CA LYS A 138 -10.04 -1.16 -1.49
C LYS A 138 -10.90 -2.44 -1.46
N GLY A 139 -11.55 -2.79 -2.58
CA GLY A 139 -12.31 -4.02 -2.73
C GLY A 139 -11.48 -5.30 -2.65
N ASN A 140 -10.24 -5.27 -3.15
CA ASN A 140 -9.30 -6.40 -3.10
C ASN A 140 -8.65 -6.59 -1.72
N CYS A 141 -8.68 -5.57 -0.85
CA CYS A 141 -8.24 -5.69 0.53
C CYS A 141 -9.30 -6.43 1.37
N GLU A 142 -9.03 -7.68 1.74
CA GLU A 142 -9.94 -8.49 2.56
C GLU A 142 -10.03 -7.99 4.01
N ASN A 143 -8.88 -7.67 4.61
CA ASN A 143 -8.81 -7.25 6.01
C ASN A 143 -8.79 -5.74 6.12
N TRP A 144 -9.70 -5.21 6.95
CA TRP A 144 -9.81 -3.79 7.23
C TRP A 144 -9.63 -3.57 8.73
N ILE A 145 -8.63 -2.78 9.07
CA ILE A 145 -8.34 -2.37 10.45
C ILE A 145 -8.57 -0.87 10.50
N TYR A 146 -9.58 -0.47 11.25
CA TYR A 146 -9.88 0.94 11.49
C TYR A 146 -9.41 1.34 12.89
N LEU A 147 -8.68 2.45 12.97
CA LEU A 147 -8.22 3.03 14.23
C LEU A 147 -8.97 4.34 14.50
N GLN A 148 -8.74 5.33 13.65
CA GLN A 148 -9.38 6.64 13.71
C GLN A 148 -9.33 7.29 12.33
N ALA A 149 -10.35 8.08 12.00
CA ALA A 149 -10.35 9.02 10.89
C ALA A 149 -11.14 10.27 11.31
N ASP A 150 -10.71 11.43 10.83
CA ASP A 150 -11.43 12.70 11.04
C ASP A 150 -12.32 13.05 9.85
N ASP A 151 -12.08 12.43 8.70
CA ASP A 151 -12.83 12.64 7.46
C ASP A 151 -14.19 11.91 7.47
N ILE A 152 -15.27 12.66 7.23
CA ILE A 152 -16.65 12.15 7.30
C ILE A 152 -16.90 11.09 6.23
N GLU A 153 -16.37 11.27 5.01
CA GLU A 153 -16.57 10.29 3.93
C GLU A 153 -15.91 8.94 4.29
N THR A 154 -14.69 8.98 4.80
CA THR A 154 -13.97 7.81 5.33
C THR A 154 -14.76 7.13 6.46
N LEU A 155 -15.27 7.90 7.43
CA LEU A 155 -16.08 7.38 8.53
C LEU A 155 -17.37 6.69 8.06
N GLU A 156 -18.07 7.30 7.10
CA GLU A 156 -19.29 6.72 6.52
C GLU A 156 -19.01 5.43 5.77
N GLU A 157 -17.95 5.39 4.94
CA GLU A 157 -17.58 4.21 4.18
C GLU A 157 -17.24 3.03 5.10
N ILE A 158 -16.48 3.30 6.17
CA ILE A 158 -16.12 2.28 7.17
C ILE A 158 -17.35 1.82 7.95
N SER A 159 -18.22 2.74 8.38
CA SER A 159 -19.46 2.42 9.10
C SER A 159 -20.41 1.51 8.30
N LYS A 160 -20.49 1.74 6.99
CA LYS A 160 -21.36 0.94 6.09
C LYS A 160 -20.81 -0.46 5.82
N LYS A 161 -19.51 -0.70 6.01
CA LYS A 161 -18.83 -1.93 5.56
C LYS A 161 -19.16 -3.20 6.36
N PRO A 162 -19.25 -3.19 7.71
CA PRO A 162 -19.72 -4.34 8.49
C PRO A 162 -21.16 -4.76 8.19
N GLY A 163 -21.92 -3.89 7.50
CA GLY A 163 -23.34 -4.07 7.23
C GLY A 163 -24.22 -3.70 8.42
N ASN A 164 -25.53 -3.82 8.22
CA ASN A 164 -26.52 -3.58 9.25
C ASN A 164 -26.92 -4.92 9.89
N TYR A 165 -27.03 -4.94 11.22
CA TYR A 165 -27.68 -6.05 11.92
C TYR A 165 -28.99 -5.58 12.53
N THR A 166 -30.03 -6.41 12.44
CA THR A 166 -31.31 -6.13 13.05
C THR A 166 -31.24 -6.47 14.54
N ALA A 167 -31.29 -5.45 15.40
CA ALA A 167 -31.42 -5.65 16.83
C ALA A 167 -32.90 -5.61 17.25
N MET A 168 -33.40 -6.67 17.90
CA MET A 168 -34.70 -6.61 18.57
C MET A 168 -34.60 -5.74 19.82
N LYS A 169 -35.13 -4.52 19.76
CA LYS A 169 -35.39 -3.72 20.96
C LYS A 169 -36.65 -4.26 21.64
N ILE A 170 -36.50 -4.98 22.74
CA ILE A 170 -37.64 -5.32 23.62
C ILE A 170 -38.14 -4.03 24.26
N LYS A 171 -39.10 -3.36 23.62
CA LYS A 171 -39.67 -2.09 24.13
C LYS A 171 -40.97 -2.26 24.93
N ASN A 172 -41.37 -3.49 25.29
CA ASN A 172 -42.70 -3.73 25.88
C ASN A 172 -42.77 -4.58 27.16
N LEU A 173 -41.65 -4.87 27.85
CA LEU A 173 -41.76 -5.58 29.14
C LEU A 173 -42.20 -4.67 30.30
N PHE A 174 -41.83 -3.38 30.29
CA PHE A 174 -42.17 -2.45 31.39
C PHE A 174 -43.56 -1.81 31.29
N LYS A 175 -44.17 -1.75 30.10
CA LYS A 175 -45.51 -1.15 29.94
C LYS A 175 -46.64 -2.05 30.47
N LYS A 176 -46.49 -3.37 30.33
CA LYS A 176 -47.46 -4.37 30.83
C LYS A 176 -47.49 -4.53 32.36
N ILE A 177 -46.44 -4.12 33.07
CA ILE A 177 -46.39 -4.23 34.54
C ILE A 177 -47.09 -3.02 35.19
N LYS A 178 -46.98 -1.82 34.59
CA LYS A 178 -47.65 -0.60 35.08
C LYS A 178 -49.17 -0.56 34.86
N GLU A 179 -49.71 -1.36 33.95
CA GLU A 179 -51.17 -1.47 33.74
C GLU A 179 -51.82 -2.56 34.63
N LYS A 180 -51.02 -3.29 35.42
CA LYS A 180 -51.46 -4.34 36.34
C LYS A 180 -51.24 -4.03 37.83
N THR A 181 -50.81 -2.80 38.15
CA THR A 181 -50.72 -2.28 39.53
C THR A 181 -51.58 -1.03 39.62
#